data_AF-A0A828RVI8-F1
#
_entry.id   AF-A0A828RVI8-F1
#
_cell.length_a   1.000
_cell.length_b   1.000
_cell.length_c   1.000
_cell.angle_alpha   90.00
_cell.angle_beta   90.00
_cell.angle_gamma   90.00
#
_symmetry.space_group_name_H-M   'P 1'
#
loop_
_entity.id
_entity.type
_entity.pdbx_description
1 polymer ?
#
loop_
_entity_poly.entity_id
_entity_poly.type
_entity_poly.pdbx_seq_one_letter_code
_entity_poly.pdbx_strand_id
1 'polypeptide(L)'
;MYIFKQQLVAKEKYPIKCPYFMKAAYVTVHDTGNCGPAVNEIKYMITNNHQVSFHIAVDEAEVIQGLPLERNSWACGDGANGIGNRQSINVEICRPTHVNQSLYRRAEENAVYVVARLLYENQLSIEKLKKHQDWSGKTCPNVLIKEEGWNRFKERVDTVLKAIHNGECSAELSSGTTDVTISHSPYSMGDKVKVLASAKNYVTGEKIKEFVKGPIYEVMRIHDNKLLLSDIISWVYSHDVKKVSVDHNETAATDNPFLAEIICDQLHIRHNPDFNSVVVGAVKRGEVYTIIEEENGLGKLKSGAGYISMNENCVRRKLG
;
A
#
# COMPACT_ATOMS: atom_id res chain seq x y z
N MET A 1 11.62 -2.97 3.64
CA MET A 1 12.44 -2.12 4.52
C MET A 1 13.75 -1.87 3.79
N TYR A 2 14.31 -0.68 3.91
CA TYR A 2 15.58 -0.29 3.30
C TYR A 2 16.52 0.34 4.32
N ILE A 3 17.81 0.39 3.99
CA ILE A 3 18.82 1.16 4.74
C ILE A 3 19.06 2.46 4.00
N PHE A 4 18.88 3.59 4.69
CA PHE A 4 19.22 4.90 4.12
C PHE A 4 20.71 5.19 4.29
N LYS A 5 21.34 5.70 3.23
CA LYS A 5 22.75 6.13 3.24
C LYS A 5 22.90 7.46 2.51
N GLN A 6 23.91 8.22 2.92
CA GLN A 6 24.40 9.38 2.17
C GLN A 6 25.76 9.06 1.58
N GLN A 7 25.88 9.28 0.28
CA GLN A 7 27.14 9.21 -0.47
C GLN A 7 27.20 10.40 -1.42
N LEU A 8 27.23 11.59 -0.82
CA LEU A 8 27.13 12.85 -1.56
C LEU A 8 28.33 13.06 -2.48
N VAL A 9 28.05 13.64 -3.65
CA VAL A 9 29.10 14.10 -4.57
C VAL A 9 30.02 15.11 -3.89
N ALA A 10 31.32 15.03 -4.22
CA ALA A 10 32.31 16.00 -3.78
C ALA A 10 31.97 17.41 -4.28
N LYS A 11 32.21 18.44 -3.45
CA LYS A 11 31.79 19.83 -3.72
C LYS A 11 32.43 20.40 -4.98
N GLU A 12 33.63 19.92 -5.32
CA GLU A 12 34.39 20.29 -6.52
C GLU A 12 33.65 19.93 -7.81
N LYS A 13 32.71 18.97 -7.75
CA LYS A 13 31.88 18.56 -8.88
C LYS A 13 30.49 19.21 -8.88
N TYR A 14 30.15 20.04 -7.90
CA TYR A 14 28.88 20.79 -7.92
C TYR A 14 28.69 21.58 -9.21
N PRO A 15 29.71 22.27 -9.78
CA PRO A 15 29.55 22.98 -11.06
C PRO A 15 29.07 22.09 -12.23
N ILE A 16 29.33 20.78 -12.18
CA ILE A 16 28.96 19.82 -13.21
C ILE A 16 27.64 19.14 -12.86
N LYS A 17 27.49 18.71 -11.60
CA LYS A 17 26.43 17.79 -11.17
C LYS A 17 25.19 18.47 -10.60
N CYS A 18 25.36 19.59 -9.92
CA CYS A 18 24.28 20.29 -9.23
C CYS A 18 24.64 21.78 -9.02
N PRO A 19 24.87 22.56 -10.09
CA PRO A 19 25.42 23.91 -9.99
C PRO A 19 24.49 24.93 -9.31
N TYR A 20 23.18 24.67 -9.29
CA TYR A 20 22.20 25.64 -8.81
C TYR A 20 21.55 25.21 -7.51
N PHE A 21 21.27 26.19 -6.64
CA PHE A 21 20.33 25.99 -5.54
C PHE A 21 18.92 25.75 -6.07
N MET A 22 18.15 24.97 -5.32
CA MET A 22 16.79 24.56 -5.63
C MET A 22 15.95 24.61 -4.35
N LYS A 23 14.73 25.13 -4.48
CA LYS A 23 13.64 24.83 -3.56
C LYS A 23 12.76 23.80 -4.24
N ALA A 24 12.63 22.61 -3.66
CA ALA A 24 11.83 21.55 -4.27
C ALA A 24 10.36 21.97 -4.33
N ALA A 25 9.76 21.85 -5.52
CA ALA A 25 8.34 22.02 -5.76
C ALA A 25 7.71 20.75 -6.37
N TYR A 26 8.53 19.77 -6.75
CA TYR A 26 8.15 18.51 -7.35
C TYR A 26 9.05 17.37 -6.86
N VAL A 27 8.56 16.14 -6.99
CA VAL A 27 9.36 14.91 -6.93
C VAL A 27 9.15 14.16 -8.23
N THR A 28 10.23 13.77 -8.90
CA THR A 28 10.19 13.11 -10.21
C THR A 28 10.80 11.73 -10.11
N VAL A 29 10.05 10.73 -10.57
CA VAL A 29 10.46 9.33 -10.60
C VAL A 29 11.05 8.98 -11.96
N HIS A 30 12.11 8.19 -11.92
CA HIS A 30 12.85 7.66 -13.06
C HIS A 30 13.11 6.17 -12.86
N ASP A 31 13.37 5.47 -13.97
CA ASP A 31 13.97 4.15 -13.98
C ASP A 31 15.39 4.28 -14.52
N THR A 32 16.37 3.62 -13.89
CA THR A 32 17.78 3.79 -14.28
C THR A 32 18.08 3.28 -15.69
N GLY A 33 17.19 2.46 -16.26
CA GLY A 33 17.40 1.76 -17.52
C GLY A 33 18.50 0.70 -17.45
N ASN A 34 18.91 0.31 -16.24
CA ASN A 34 20.06 -0.56 -16.00
C ASN A 34 19.72 -1.67 -15.00
N CYS A 35 20.60 -2.67 -14.84
CA CYS A 35 20.40 -3.81 -13.92
C CYS A 35 21.17 -3.67 -12.59
N GLY A 36 21.92 -2.58 -12.41
CA GLY A 36 22.76 -2.33 -11.25
C GLY A 36 21.99 -1.94 -9.97
N PRO A 37 22.55 -2.22 -8.78
CA PRO A 37 22.04 -1.72 -7.50
C PRO A 37 22.28 -0.21 -7.31
N ALA A 38 21.61 0.39 -6.32
CA ALA A 38 21.69 1.82 -5.99
C ALA A 38 23.13 2.29 -5.74
N VAL A 39 23.95 1.45 -5.08
CA VAL A 39 25.37 1.77 -4.82
C VAL A 39 26.17 1.96 -6.10
N ASN A 40 25.89 1.19 -7.15
CA ASN A 40 26.58 1.32 -8.43
C ASN A 40 26.12 2.57 -9.17
N GLU A 41 24.82 2.85 -9.17
CA GLU A 41 24.24 4.02 -9.83
C GLU A 41 24.79 5.32 -9.21
N ILE A 42 24.78 5.43 -7.88
CA ILE A 42 25.32 6.59 -7.18
C ILE A 42 26.83 6.70 -7.35
N LYS A 43 27.58 5.60 -7.17
CA LYS A 43 29.04 5.61 -7.34
C LYS A 43 29.42 6.07 -8.75
N TYR A 44 28.77 5.55 -9.79
CA TYR A 44 29.00 6.00 -11.16
C TYR A 44 28.65 7.49 -11.30
N MET A 45 27.45 7.90 -10.89
CA MET A 45 26.94 9.26 -11.03
C MET A 45 27.86 10.32 -10.39
N ILE A 46 28.34 10.08 -9.17
CA ILE A 46 29.16 11.06 -8.44
C ILE A 46 30.63 11.09 -8.93
N THR A 47 31.14 9.99 -9.50
CA THR A 47 32.56 9.87 -9.89
C THR A 47 32.84 10.29 -11.34
N ASN A 48 31.88 10.23 -12.24
CA ASN A 48 32.07 10.69 -13.63
C ASN A 48 31.93 12.23 -13.76
N ASN A 49 32.26 12.77 -14.94
CA ASN A 49 32.22 14.22 -15.24
C ASN A 49 31.10 14.60 -16.23
N HIS A 50 30.09 13.75 -16.41
CA HIS A 50 28.94 14.07 -17.26
C HIS A 50 27.97 15.02 -16.55
N GLN A 51 27.34 15.92 -17.30
CA GLN A 51 26.24 16.75 -16.84
C GLN A 51 24.92 15.95 -16.80
N VAL A 52 24.96 14.84 -16.06
CA VAL A 52 23.85 13.93 -15.79
C VAL A 52 23.93 13.55 -14.32
N SER A 53 22.82 13.71 -13.61
CA SER A 53 22.77 13.49 -12.16
C SER A 53 21.34 13.36 -11.65
N PHE A 54 21.19 12.66 -10.53
CA PHE A 54 19.94 12.46 -9.82
C PHE A 54 20.21 12.51 -8.31
N HIS A 55 19.18 12.73 -7.51
CA HIS A 55 19.36 13.00 -6.09
C HIS A 55 19.50 11.70 -5.30
N ILE A 56 18.63 10.73 -5.59
CA ILE A 56 18.49 9.50 -4.83
C ILE A 56 18.38 8.31 -5.81
N ALA A 57 19.06 7.22 -5.50
CA ALA A 57 18.82 5.91 -6.12
C ALA A 57 18.22 4.95 -5.08
N VAL A 58 17.24 4.17 -5.50
CA VAL A 58 16.49 3.22 -4.67
C VAL A 58 16.59 1.83 -5.27
N ASP A 59 17.08 0.87 -4.49
CA ASP A 59 17.02 -0.55 -4.84
C ASP A 59 16.22 -1.35 -3.79
N GLU A 60 16.24 -2.68 -3.89
CA GLU A 60 15.49 -3.56 -3.00
C GLU A 60 15.91 -3.51 -1.52
N ALA A 61 17.10 -2.99 -1.21
CA ALA A 61 17.71 -3.04 0.11
C ALA A 61 18.18 -1.66 0.61
N GLU A 62 18.57 -0.76 -0.29
CA GLU A 62 19.22 0.51 0.04
C GLU A 62 18.58 1.69 -0.69
N VAL A 63 18.55 2.82 0.03
CA VAL A 63 18.21 4.13 -0.51
C VAL A 63 19.43 5.02 -0.31
N ILE A 64 20.03 5.48 -1.39
CA ILE A 64 21.30 6.21 -1.34
C ILE A 64 21.12 7.59 -1.93
N GLN A 65 21.35 8.62 -1.12
CA GLN A 65 21.37 10.01 -1.53
C GLN A 65 22.76 10.39 -2.07
N GLY A 66 22.82 10.81 -3.34
CA GLY A 66 24.05 11.21 -4.03
C GLY A 66 24.22 12.72 -4.21
N LEU A 67 23.13 13.50 -4.13
CA LEU A 67 23.18 14.97 -4.18
C LEU A 67 22.43 15.59 -3.00
N PRO A 68 22.86 16.78 -2.53
CA PRO A 68 22.05 17.58 -1.61
C PRO A 68 20.68 17.91 -2.22
N LEU A 69 19.60 17.85 -1.43
CA LEU A 69 18.22 18.02 -1.92
C LEU A 69 17.88 19.50 -2.23
N GLU A 70 18.66 20.42 -1.69
CA GLU A 70 18.56 21.87 -1.90
C GLU A 70 19.34 22.35 -3.13
N ARG A 71 19.83 21.42 -3.96
CA ARG A 71 20.53 21.71 -5.22
C ARG A 71 19.87 20.96 -6.36
N ASN A 72 19.99 21.49 -7.57
CA ASN A 72 19.37 20.90 -8.75
C ASN A 72 20.05 19.57 -9.16
N SER A 73 19.41 18.79 -10.03
CA SER A 73 20.07 17.71 -10.76
C SER A 73 19.78 17.79 -12.26
N TRP A 74 20.49 17.00 -13.07
CA TRP A 74 20.35 16.93 -14.53
C TRP A 74 19.76 15.58 -14.92
N ALA A 75 18.43 15.44 -14.78
CA ALA A 75 17.73 14.18 -14.96
C ALA A 75 16.48 14.26 -15.85
N CYS A 76 15.84 15.43 -16.00
CA CYS A 76 14.50 15.53 -16.62
C CYS A 76 14.50 15.80 -18.13
N GLY A 77 15.67 16.07 -18.73
CA GLY A 77 15.78 16.30 -20.18
C GLY A 77 15.05 17.55 -20.69
N ASP A 78 14.64 18.46 -19.82
CA ASP A 78 13.86 19.68 -20.12
C ASP A 78 14.74 20.95 -20.23
N GLY A 79 16.03 20.76 -20.54
CA GLY A 79 17.00 21.85 -20.70
C GLY A 79 17.54 22.42 -19.38
N ALA A 80 18.42 23.42 -19.50
CA ALA A 80 19.16 23.99 -18.36
C ALA A 80 18.26 24.73 -17.35
N ASN A 81 17.13 25.25 -17.81
CA ASN A 81 16.20 26.06 -17.02
C ASN A 81 14.80 25.44 -16.91
N GLY A 82 14.61 24.19 -17.35
CA GLY A 82 13.35 23.49 -17.24
C GLY A 82 12.94 23.24 -15.79
N ILE A 83 11.63 23.20 -15.55
CA ILE A 83 11.05 23.07 -14.20
C ILE A 83 11.47 21.75 -13.55
N GLY A 84 11.52 20.66 -14.30
CA GLY A 84 11.93 19.35 -13.81
C GLY A 84 13.37 19.37 -13.29
N ASN A 85 14.32 19.85 -14.09
CA ASN A 85 15.72 19.96 -13.65
C ASN A 85 15.93 20.98 -12.51
N ARG A 86 15.12 22.05 -12.44
CA ARG A 86 15.37 23.18 -11.53
C ARG A 86 14.54 23.19 -10.25
N GLN A 87 13.48 22.39 -10.18
CA GLN A 87 12.53 22.41 -9.06
C GLN A 87 12.08 21.02 -8.62
N SER A 88 12.64 19.94 -9.18
CA SER A 88 12.32 18.58 -8.75
C SER A 88 13.47 17.88 -8.04
N ILE A 89 13.14 17.20 -6.95
CA ILE A 89 13.97 16.09 -6.44
C ILE A 89 13.77 14.90 -7.40
N ASN A 90 14.85 14.24 -7.80
CA ASN A 90 14.86 13.19 -8.81
C ASN A 90 15.26 11.85 -8.17
N VAL A 91 14.35 10.88 -8.22
CA VAL A 91 14.48 9.55 -7.60
C VAL A 91 14.56 8.50 -8.72
N GLU A 92 15.65 7.74 -8.73
CA GLU A 92 15.89 6.64 -9.68
C GLU A 92 15.53 5.30 -9.03
N ILE A 93 14.63 4.54 -9.66
CA ILE A 93 14.33 3.15 -9.30
C ILE A 93 15.31 2.24 -10.04
N CYS A 94 16.06 1.46 -9.26
CA CYS A 94 17.13 0.62 -9.78
C CYS A 94 16.59 -0.71 -10.33
N ARG A 95 17.42 -1.34 -11.18
CA ARG A 95 17.23 -2.68 -11.74
C ARG A 95 16.03 -2.91 -12.68
N PRO A 96 15.47 -1.91 -13.40
CA PRO A 96 14.35 -2.14 -14.33
C PRO A 96 14.63 -3.17 -15.44
N THR A 97 15.90 -3.40 -15.77
CA THR A 97 16.30 -4.37 -16.81
C THR A 97 16.88 -5.67 -16.26
N HIS A 98 16.84 -5.87 -14.93
CA HIS A 98 17.40 -7.07 -14.31
C HIS A 98 16.53 -8.31 -14.58
N VAL A 99 17.16 -9.47 -14.84
CA VAL A 99 16.45 -10.72 -15.16
C VAL A 99 15.54 -11.19 -14.03
N ASN A 100 15.97 -11.02 -12.78
CA ASN A 100 15.13 -11.22 -11.60
C ASN A 100 14.27 -9.97 -11.34
N GLN A 101 13.05 -9.97 -11.86
CA GLN A 101 12.08 -8.88 -11.73
C GLN A 101 11.66 -8.59 -10.28
N SER A 102 11.80 -9.56 -9.36
CA SER A 102 11.47 -9.32 -7.95
C SER A 102 12.34 -8.25 -7.30
N LEU A 103 13.58 -8.04 -7.79
CA LEU A 103 14.45 -6.98 -7.29
C LEU A 103 13.88 -5.60 -7.64
N TYR A 104 13.46 -5.43 -8.90
CA TYR A 104 12.82 -4.20 -9.34
C TYR A 104 11.51 -3.96 -8.59
N ARG A 105 10.65 -4.97 -8.40
CA ARG A 105 9.39 -4.81 -7.65
C ARG A 105 9.60 -4.34 -6.21
N ARG A 106 10.62 -4.86 -5.53
CA ARG A 106 10.96 -4.40 -4.18
C ARG A 106 11.58 -3.01 -4.18
N ALA A 107 12.37 -2.65 -5.19
CA ALA A 107 12.87 -1.30 -5.39
C ALA A 107 11.73 -0.30 -5.66
N GLU A 108 10.75 -0.66 -6.49
CA GLU A 108 9.53 0.12 -6.77
C GLU A 108 8.76 0.38 -5.46
N GLU A 109 8.55 -0.65 -4.63
CA GLU A 109 7.88 -0.47 -3.34
C GLU A 109 8.70 0.40 -2.37
N ASN A 110 10.02 0.21 -2.27
CA ASN A 110 10.85 1.10 -1.47
C ASN A 110 10.76 2.56 -1.97
N ALA A 111 10.70 2.76 -3.29
CA ALA A 111 10.60 4.08 -3.90
C ALA A 111 9.26 4.77 -3.58
N VAL A 112 8.16 4.03 -3.42
CA VAL A 112 6.89 4.58 -2.91
C VAL A 112 7.12 5.33 -1.59
N TYR A 113 7.74 4.67 -0.61
CA TYR A 113 7.97 5.27 0.70
C TYR A 113 8.93 6.44 0.65
N VAL A 114 10.00 6.34 -0.16
CA VAL A 114 10.94 7.45 -0.38
C VAL A 114 10.22 8.66 -0.96
N VAL A 115 9.41 8.48 -2.01
CA VAL A 115 8.69 9.57 -2.66
C VAL A 115 7.66 10.20 -1.70
N ALA A 116 6.91 9.39 -0.94
CA ALA A 116 5.95 9.89 0.03
C ALA A 116 6.62 10.74 1.12
N ARG A 117 7.77 10.30 1.65
CA ARG A 117 8.57 11.05 2.62
C ARG A 117 9.10 12.36 2.04
N LEU A 118 9.62 12.33 0.82
CA LEU A 118 10.08 13.54 0.12
C LEU A 118 8.94 14.54 -0.11
N LEU A 119 7.75 14.07 -0.48
CA LEU A 119 6.57 14.94 -0.62
C LEU A 119 6.20 15.57 0.74
N TYR A 120 6.15 14.76 1.80
CA TYR A 120 5.82 15.22 3.15
C TYR A 120 6.81 16.26 3.67
N GLU A 121 8.12 15.96 3.66
CA GLU A 121 9.19 16.83 4.14
C GLU A 121 9.21 18.19 3.42
N ASN A 122 8.84 18.21 2.13
CA ASN A 122 8.78 19.41 1.32
C ASN A 122 7.39 20.06 1.29
N GLN A 123 6.43 19.56 2.07
CA GLN A 123 5.06 20.09 2.17
C GLN A 123 4.33 20.11 0.81
N LEU A 124 4.52 19.05 0.02
CA LEU A 124 3.95 18.89 -1.31
C LEU A 124 2.81 17.86 -1.31
N SER A 125 1.75 18.14 -2.07
CA SER A 125 0.67 17.16 -2.29
C SER A 125 1.04 16.15 -3.38
N ILE A 126 0.25 15.08 -3.49
CA ILE A 126 0.42 14.04 -4.52
C ILE A 126 0.41 14.59 -5.96
N GLU A 127 -0.21 15.74 -6.22
CA GLU A 127 -0.21 16.39 -7.54
C GLU A 127 1.16 16.92 -7.98
N LYS A 128 2.11 17.00 -7.04
CA LYS A 128 3.50 17.37 -7.29
C LYS A 128 4.41 16.18 -7.60
N LEU A 129 3.88 14.95 -7.53
CA LEU A 129 4.55 13.76 -8.04
C LEU A 129 4.48 13.74 -9.57
N LYS A 130 5.63 13.62 -10.21
CA LYS A 130 5.79 13.55 -11.67
C LYS A 130 6.62 12.32 -12.07
N LYS A 131 6.44 11.89 -13.30
CA LYS A 131 7.38 11.00 -13.99
C LYS A 131 8.23 11.82 -14.95
N HIS A 132 9.43 11.35 -15.29
CA HIS A 132 10.29 12.01 -16.29
C HIS A 132 9.49 12.35 -17.57
N GLN A 133 8.65 11.42 -18.05
CA GLN A 133 7.83 11.62 -19.24
C GLN A 133 7.01 12.93 -19.23
N ASP A 134 6.58 13.40 -18.05
CA ASP A 134 5.79 14.64 -17.93
C ASP A 134 6.61 15.90 -18.28
N TRP A 135 7.94 15.82 -18.28
CA TRP A 135 8.85 16.94 -18.55
C TRP A 135 9.35 16.99 -19.99
N SER A 136 9.79 15.85 -20.53
CA SER A 136 10.46 15.78 -21.84
C SER A 136 9.79 14.84 -22.84
N GLY A 137 8.76 14.09 -22.43
CA GLY A 137 8.13 13.05 -23.25
C GLY A 137 8.91 11.73 -23.31
N LYS A 138 10.11 11.63 -22.72
CA LYS A 138 10.86 10.37 -22.63
C LYS A 138 10.03 9.30 -21.92
N THR A 139 9.98 8.08 -22.47
CA THR A 139 9.36 6.91 -21.83
C THR A 139 10.20 6.46 -20.62
N CYS A 140 10.07 7.18 -19.51
CA CYS A 140 10.72 6.94 -18.23
C CYS A 140 9.78 7.44 -17.10
N PRO A 141 9.56 6.67 -16.01
CA PRO A 141 10.08 5.34 -15.72
C PRO A 141 9.53 4.27 -16.68
N ASN A 142 10.42 3.49 -17.30
CA ASN A 142 10.08 2.64 -18.44
C ASN A 142 9.22 1.44 -18.06
N VAL A 143 9.45 0.80 -16.92
CA VAL A 143 8.65 -0.36 -16.48
C VAL A 143 7.27 0.09 -16.05
N LEU A 144 7.19 1.11 -15.18
CA LEU A 144 5.92 1.69 -14.73
C LEU A 144 5.05 2.21 -15.87
N ILE A 145 5.63 2.77 -16.93
CA ILE A 145 4.84 3.21 -18.09
C ILE A 145 4.40 2.02 -18.95
N LYS A 146 5.31 1.10 -19.30
CA LYS A 146 5.00 -0.02 -20.21
C LYS A 146 3.99 -1.00 -19.64
N GLU A 147 3.96 -1.14 -18.32
CA GLU A 147 3.03 -2.01 -17.61
C GLU A 147 1.79 -1.27 -17.10
N GLU A 148 1.58 -0.02 -17.54
CA GLU A 148 0.46 0.84 -17.09
C GLU A 148 0.40 1.01 -15.56
N GLY A 149 1.52 0.79 -14.88
CA GLY A 149 1.65 0.78 -13.42
C GLY A 149 1.77 2.17 -12.77
N TRP A 150 1.89 3.24 -13.54
CA TRP A 150 2.07 4.60 -13.00
C TRP A 150 0.94 5.02 -12.06
N ASN A 151 -0.32 4.74 -12.41
CA ASN A 151 -1.46 5.12 -11.56
C ASN A 151 -1.44 4.33 -10.25
N ARG A 152 -1.18 3.02 -10.30
CA ARG A 152 -0.99 2.18 -9.11
C ARG A 152 0.12 2.71 -8.20
N PHE A 153 1.26 3.11 -8.79
CA PHE A 153 2.36 3.70 -8.05
C PHE A 153 1.97 5.03 -7.38
N LYS A 154 1.32 5.94 -8.12
CA LYS A 154 0.85 7.23 -7.59
C LYS A 154 -0.16 7.03 -6.45
N GLU A 155 -1.11 6.11 -6.60
CA GLU A 155 -2.08 5.75 -5.56
C GLU A 155 -1.38 5.20 -4.32
N ARG A 156 -0.42 4.28 -4.49
CA ARG A 156 0.34 3.71 -3.39
C ARG A 156 1.15 4.78 -2.63
N VAL A 157 1.75 5.75 -3.34
CA VAL A 157 2.44 6.90 -2.74
C VAL A 157 1.45 7.76 -1.94
N ASP A 158 0.27 8.04 -2.49
CA ASP A 158 -0.76 8.83 -1.81
C ASP A 158 -1.20 8.17 -0.50
N THR A 159 -1.37 6.83 -0.50
CA THR A 159 -1.66 6.05 0.71
C THR A 159 -0.57 6.23 1.78
N VAL A 160 0.71 6.09 1.40
CA VAL A 160 1.83 6.27 2.35
C VAL A 160 1.91 7.72 2.83
N LEU A 161 1.74 8.69 1.94
CA LEU A 161 1.77 10.12 2.28
C LEU A 161 0.69 10.47 3.32
N LYS A 162 -0.54 9.98 3.13
CA LYS A 162 -1.63 10.13 4.11
C LYS A 162 -1.30 9.45 5.44
N ALA A 163 -0.74 8.24 5.41
CA ALA A 163 -0.32 7.55 6.63
C ALA A 163 0.74 8.35 7.41
N ILE A 164 1.70 8.97 6.71
CA ILE A 164 2.69 9.86 7.34
C ILE A 164 1.98 11.07 7.98
N HIS A 165 1.05 11.73 7.27
CA HIS A 165 0.27 12.84 7.83
C HIS A 165 -0.54 12.44 9.07
N ASN A 166 -1.03 11.20 9.14
CA ASN A 166 -1.79 10.66 10.27
C ASN A 166 -0.90 10.16 11.43
N GLY A 167 0.44 10.17 11.28
CA GLY A 167 1.36 9.61 12.26
C GLY A 167 1.40 8.07 12.29
N GLU A 168 0.87 7.42 11.26
CA GLU A 168 0.78 5.96 11.10
C GLU A 168 2.00 5.39 10.35
N CYS A 169 2.86 6.26 9.80
CA CYS A 169 4.12 5.90 9.16
C CYS A 169 5.18 6.96 9.46
N SER A 170 6.43 6.55 9.60
CA SER A 170 7.54 7.48 9.87
C SER A 170 7.82 8.38 8.68
N ALA A 171 7.94 9.68 8.95
CA ALA A 171 8.18 10.74 7.96
C ALA A 171 9.64 10.80 7.47
N GLU A 172 10.59 10.39 8.31
CA GLU A 172 12.02 10.57 8.04
C GLU A 172 12.50 9.64 6.93
N LEU A 173 13.20 10.17 5.91
CA LEU A 173 13.85 9.34 4.88
C LEU A 173 14.74 8.24 5.48
N SER A 174 15.39 8.53 6.62
CA SER A 174 16.28 7.61 7.31
C SER A 174 15.57 6.40 7.95
N SER A 175 14.25 6.45 8.10
CA SER A 175 13.49 5.44 8.84
C SER A 175 13.58 4.05 8.22
N GLY A 176 13.70 3.93 6.90
CA GLY A 176 13.83 2.64 6.22
C GLY A 176 12.59 1.74 6.24
N THR A 177 11.61 2.00 7.09
CA THR A 177 10.39 1.18 7.21
C THR A 177 9.57 1.27 5.93
N THR A 178 9.05 0.13 5.49
CA THR A 178 8.15 0.03 4.34
C THR A 178 6.87 -0.71 4.70
N ASP A 179 6.44 -0.50 5.93
CA ASP A 179 5.17 -0.97 6.44
C ASP A 179 4.41 0.30 6.82
N VAL A 180 3.31 0.55 6.11
CA VAL A 180 2.26 1.36 6.68
C VAL A 180 1.64 0.45 7.71
N THR A 181 1.74 0.79 9.00
CA THR A 181 0.75 0.33 9.97
C THR A 181 -0.56 0.92 9.50
N ILE A 182 -1.19 0.26 8.52
CA ILE A 182 -2.58 0.53 8.21
C ILE A 182 -3.21 0.15 9.54
N SER A 183 -3.59 1.16 10.32
CA SER A 183 -4.78 1.04 11.14
C SER A 183 -5.85 0.67 10.13
N HIS A 184 -5.91 -0.62 9.78
CA HIS A 184 -7.05 -1.22 9.15
C HIS A 184 -8.16 -0.68 10.02
N SER A 185 -9.08 0.05 9.38
CA SER A 185 -10.34 0.38 10.02
C SER A 185 -10.68 -0.82 10.92
N PRO A 186 -10.88 -0.66 12.25
CA PRO A 186 -11.09 -1.80 13.15
C PRO A 186 -12.38 -2.58 12.81
N TYR A 187 -13.01 -2.20 11.70
CA TYR A 187 -14.18 -2.73 11.08
C TYR A 187 -13.83 -3.46 9.79
N SER A 188 -14.43 -4.63 9.61
CA SER A 188 -14.47 -5.42 8.38
C SER A 188 -15.82 -5.26 7.69
N MET A 189 -15.91 -5.59 6.39
CA MET A 189 -17.22 -5.65 5.72
C MET A 189 -18.13 -6.65 6.43
N GLY A 190 -19.41 -6.31 6.60
CA GLY A 190 -20.37 -7.13 7.34
C GLY A 190 -20.36 -6.88 8.86
N ASP A 191 -19.42 -6.08 9.39
CA ASP A 191 -19.47 -5.71 10.81
C ASP A 191 -20.74 -4.92 11.12
N LYS A 192 -21.32 -5.23 12.28
CA LYS A 192 -22.47 -4.49 12.82
C LYS A 192 -21.97 -3.34 13.68
N VAL A 193 -22.42 -2.13 13.36
CA VAL A 193 -21.98 -0.90 14.04
C VAL A 193 -23.16 -0.01 14.42
N LYS A 194 -22.97 0.83 15.43
CA LYS A 194 -23.91 1.92 15.79
C LYS A 194 -23.23 3.26 15.60
N VAL A 195 -23.91 4.20 14.94
CA VAL A 195 -23.46 5.60 14.91
C VAL A 195 -23.60 6.21 16.30
N LEU A 196 -22.53 6.84 16.77
CA LEU A 196 -22.44 7.42 18.11
C LEU A 196 -23.34 8.66 18.23
N ALA A 197 -23.83 8.93 19.45
CA ALA A 197 -24.61 10.13 19.74
C ALA A 197 -23.84 11.43 19.44
N SER A 198 -22.51 11.38 19.57
CA SER A 198 -21.56 12.46 19.30
C SER A 198 -21.33 12.75 17.83
N ALA A 199 -21.71 11.86 16.92
CA ALA A 199 -21.48 12.02 15.49
C ALA A 199 -22.27 13.23 14.96
N LYS A 200 -21.57 14.15 14.27
CA LYS A 200 -22.14 15.44 13.85
C LYS A 200 -22.53 15.46 12.38
N ASN A 201 -21.62 15.05 11.51
CA ASN A 201 -21.78 15.15 10.06
C ASN A 201 -21.40 13.85 9.38
N TYR A 202 -22.06 13.55 8.27
CA TYR A 202 -21.61 12.54 7.32
C TYR A 202 -20.30 12.99 6.66
N VAL A 203 -19.62 12.07 5.98
CA VAL A 203 -18.43 12.39 5.17
C VAL A 203 -18.75 13.40 4.05
N THR A 204 -20.01 13.46 3.60
CA THR A 204 -20.49 14.45 2.63
C THR A 204 -20.63 15.87 3.22
N GLY A 205 -20.47 16.04 4.54
CA GLY A 205 -20.61 17.31 5.24
C GLY A 205 -22.03 17.63 5.73
N GLU A 206 -23.03 16.84 5.34
CA GLU A 206 -24.41 17.01 5.82
C GLU A 206 -24.54 16.57 7.29
N LYS A 207 -25.38 17.26 8.07
CA LYS A 207 -25.62 16.92 9.48
C LYS A 207 -26.28 15.55 9.62
N ILE A 208 -25.77 14.72 10.53
CA ILE A 208 -26.36 13.43 10.88
C ILE A 208 -27.62 13.69 11.70
N LYS A 209 -28.75 13.19 11.19
CA LYS A 209 -30.05 13.31 11.85
C LYS A 209 -30.13 12.37 13.05
N GLU A 210 -30.92 12.72 14.06
CA GLU A 210 -30.96 11.98 15.32
C GLU A 210 -31.41 10.52 15.16
N PHE A 211 -32.31 10.24 14.21
CA PHE A 211 -32.77 8.87 13.93
C PHE A 211 -31.66 7.93 13.42
N VAL A 212 -30.52 8.47 12.98
CA VAL A 212 -29.37 7.70 12.49
C VAL A 212 -28.51 7.20 13.65
N LYS A 213 -28.65 7.79 14.83
CA LYS A 213 -27.81 7.51 16.00
C LYS A 213 -28.50 6.46 16.88
N GLY A 214 -27.83 5.34 17.13
CA GLY A 214 -28.35 4.26 17.96
C GLY A 214 -28.79 2.99 17.24
N PRO A 215 -29.49 3.04 16.08
CA PRO A 215 -29.76 1.85 15.29
C PRO A 215 -28.47 1.13 14.86
N ILE A 216 -28.61 -0.16 14.58
CA ILE A 216 -27.51 -1.01 14.12
C ILE A 216 -27.52 -1.00 12.59
N TYR A 217 -26.34 -0.77 12.01
CA TYR A 217 -26.11 -0.83 10.59
C TYR A 217 -25.02 -1.84 10.27
N GLU A 218 -25.07 -2.40 9.07
CA GLU A 218 -24.01 -3.23 8.52
C GLU A 218 -23.02 -2.39 7.72
N VAL A 219 -21.73 -2.67 7.87
CA VAL A 219 -20.68 -2.06 7.04
C VAL A 219 -20.70 -2.69 5.64
N MET A 220 -21.19 -1.93 4.67
CA MET A 220 -21.34 -2.34 3.27
C MET A 220 -20.04 -2.17 2.48
N ARG A 221 -19.25 -1.12 2.77
CA ARG A 221 -17.95 -0.83 2.14
C ARG A 221 -17.05 -0.09 3.11
N ILE A 222 -15.74 -0.27 2.92
CA ILE A 222 -14.69 0.40 3.68
C ILE A 222 -13.77 1.10 2.69
N HIS A 223 -13.40 2.33 2.99
CA HIS A 223 -12.37 3.05 2.26
C HIS A 223 -11.63 3.98 3.23
N ASP A 224 -10.35 3.70 3.47
CA ASP A 224 -9.54 4.33 4.51
C ASP A 224 -10.22 4.27 5.90
N ASN A 225 -10.56 5.42 6.47
CA ASN A 225 -11.26 5.58 7.74
C ASN A 225 -12.77 5.83 7.58
N LYS A 226 -13.36 5.44 6.45
CA LYS A 226 -14.76 5.70 6.11
C LYS A 226 -15.51 4.38 5.97
N LEU A 227 -16.75 4.37 6.45
CA LEU A 227 -17.65 3.23 6.41
C LEU A 227 -18.92 3.60 5.66
N LEU A 228 -19.29 2.84 4.65
CA LEU A 228 -20.61 2.92 4.02
C LEU A 228 -21.56 2.03 4.82
N LEU A 229 -22.62 2.61 5.37
CA LEU A 229 -23.57 1.88 6.22
C LEU A 229 -24.83 1.45 5.44
N SER A 230 -25.38 0.28 5.78
CA SER A 230 -26.68 -0.19 5.29
C SER A 230 -27.80 0.81 5.63
N ASP A 231 -28.91 0.74 4.89
CA ASP A 231 -30.18 1.49 5.10
C ASP A 231 -30.10 3.02 4.92
N ILE A 232 -29.06 3.66 5.42
CA ILE A 232 -28.78 5.09 5.21
C ILE A 232 -27.95 5.33 3.95
N ILE A 233 -27.24 4.31 3.43
CA ILE A 233 -26.42 4.32 2.21
C ILE A 233 -25.56 5.58 2.13
N SER A 234 -24.91 5.91 3.25
CA SER A 234 -24.09 7.10 3.39
C SER A 234 -22.79 6.78 4.11
N TRP A 235 -21.74 7.52 3.77
CA TRP A 235 -20.43 7.37 4.35
C TRP A 235 -20.34 8.10 5.69
N VAL A 236 -19.90 7.39 6.72
CA VAL A 236 -19.57 7.93 8.04
C VAL A 236 -18.09 7.68 8.34
N TYR A 237 -17.52 8.44 9.27
CA TYR A 237 -16.16 8.19 9.74
C TYR A 237 -16.13 7.03 10.73
N SER A 238 -15.07 6.22 10.70
CA SER A 238 -14.89 5.06 11.58
C SER A 238 -14.83 5.44 13.06
N HIS A 239 -14.36 6.64 13.41
CA HIS A 239 -14.35 7.15 14.79
C HIS A 239 -15.74 7.58 15.29
N ASP A 240 -16.72 7.76 14.39
CA ASP A 240 -18.09 8.16 14.72
C ASP A 240 -19.03 6.95 14.90
N VAL A 241 -18.49 5.74 14.83
CA VAL A 241 -19.23 4.52 15.06
C VAL A 241 -18.60 3.69 16.18
N LYS A 242 -19.39 2.77 16.74
CA LYS A 242 -18.88 1.71 17.62
C LYS A 242 -19.31 0.35 17.11
N LYS A 243 -18.41 -0.63 17.20
CA LYS A 243 -18.73 -2.02 16.87
C LYS A 243 -19.76 -2.53 17.88
N VAL A 244 -20.75 -3.25 17.39
CA VAL A 244 -21.65 -4.01 18.24
C VAL A 244 -21.04 -5.38 18.37
N SER A 245 -20.43 -5.67 19.52
CA SER A 245 -20.18 -7.05 19.91
C SER A 245 -21.53 -7.74 20.01
N VAL A 246 -21.76 -8.73 19.15
CA VAL A 246 -22.66 -9.80 19.52
C VAL A 246 -22.00 -10.46 20.71
N ASP A 247 -22.67 -10.55 21.85
CA ASP A 247 -22.17 -11.28 23.00
C ASP A 247 -21.97 -12.74 22.60
N HIS A 248 -20.77 -13.05 22.11
CA HIS A 248 -20.24 -14.38 22.08
C HIS A 248 -19.51 -14.55 23.39
N ASN A 249 -20.22 -15.10 24.38
CA ASN A 249 -19.57 -15.87 25.43
C ASN A 249 -18.47 -16.72 24.80
N GLU A 250 -17.32 -16.73 25.45
CA GLU A 250 -16.15 -17.59 25.25
C GLU A 250 -16.38 -18.76 24.28
N THR A 251 -15.54 -18.87 23.26
CA THR A 251 -14.93 -20.17 22.99
C THR A 251 -13.56 -19.97 22.36
N ALA A 252 -12.57 -20.28 23.18
CA ALA A 252 -11.24 -20.67 22.73
C ALA A 252 -11.35 -21.72 21.60
N ALA A 253 -10.33 -21.75 20.75
CA ALA A 253 -10.08 -22.85 19.83
C ALA A 253 -10.33 -24.19 20.53
N THR A 254 -11.37 -24.92 20.12
CA THR A 254 -11.59 -26.28 20.58
C THR A 254 -10.68 -27.20 19.78
N ASP A 255 -9.62 -27.68 20.41
CA ASP A 255 -8.65 -28.68 19.94
C ASP A 255 -9.25 -30.06 19.62
N ASN A 256 -10.57 -30.17 19.40
CA ASN A 256 -11.24 -31.45 19.15
C ASN A 256 -11.91 -31.44 17.77
N PRO A 257 -11.48 -32.35 16.87
CA PRO A 257 -12.14 -32.53 15.59
C PRO A 257 -13.63 -32.88 15.75
N PHE A 258 -14.48 -32.32 14.91
CA PHE A 258 -15.92 -32.60 14.90
C PHE A 258 -16.44 -32.91 13.50
N LEU A 259 -17.65 -33.46 13.41
CA LEU A 259 -18.29 -33.77 12.13
C LEU A 259 -19.14 -32.59 11.65
N ALA A 260 -19.00 -32.23 10.38
CA ALA A 260 -19.74 -31.17 9.69
C ALA A 260 -20.56 -31.79 8.55
N GLU A 261 -21.90 -31.69 8.63
CA GLU A 261 -22.81 -32.07 7.54
C GLU A 261 -23.08 -30.86 6.64
N ILE A 262 -22.94 -31.03 5.33
CA ILE A 262 -23.24 -30.01 4.33
C ILE A 262 -24.77 -29.97 4.11
N ILE A 263 -25.40 -28.82 4.33
CA ILE A 263 -26.85 -28.66 4.21
C ILE A 263 -27.29 -27.78 3.03
N CYS A 264 -26.36 -27.05 2.41
CA CYS A 264 -26.58 -26.36 1.13
C CYS A 264 -26.27 -27.28 -0.07
N ASP A 265 -26.77 -26.93 -1.25
CA ASP A 265 -26.62 -27.76 -2.47
C ASP A 265 -25.16 -28.06 -2.82
N GLN A 266 -24.29 -27.06 -2.72
CA GLN A 266 -22.86 -27.20 -2.98
C GLN A 266 -22.06 -26.12 -2.23
N LEU A 267 -20.84 -26.49 -1.80
CA LEU A 267 -19.88 -25.59 -1.16
C LEU A 267 -18.48 -25.78 -1.76
N HIS A 268 -17.75 -24.69 -1.97
CA HIS A 268 -16.38 -24.76 -2.50
C HIS A 268 -15.37 -25.15 -1.42
N ILE A 269 -14.42 -26.01 -1.79
CA ILE A 269 -13.21 -26.29 -1.02
C ILE A 269 -12.13 -25.32 -1.50
N ARG A 270 -11.47 -24.64 -0.57
CA ARG A 270 -10.44 -23.63 -0.84
C ARG A 270 -9.08 -24.07 -0.35
N HIS A 271 -8.02 -23.71 -1.07
CA HIS A 271 -6.65 -24.09 -0.70
C HIS A 271 -6.20 -23.51 0.65
N ASN A 272 -6.49 -22.24 0.93
CA ASN A 272 -6.14 -21.51 2.16
C ASN A 272 -7.41 -21.08 2.93
N PRO A 273 -7.32 -20.73 4.23
CA PRO A 273 -8.44 -20.24 5.05
C PRO A 273 -8.78 -18.77 4.71
N ASP A 274 -9.06 -18.52 3.43
CA ASP A 274 -9.43 -17.25 2.84
C ASP A 274 -10.52 -17.49 1.79
N PHE A 275 -11.63 -16.74 1.85
CA PHE A 275 -12.72 -16.83 0.87
C PHE A 275 -12.32 -16.39 -0.55
N ASN A 276 -11.17 -15.74 -0.74
CA ASN A 276 -10.58 -15.42 -2.04
C ASN A 276 -9.57 -16.47 -2.53
N SER A 277 -9.27 -17.48 -1.71
CA SER A 277 -8.34 -18.55 -2.10
C SER A 277 -8.89 -19.37 -3.28
N VAL A 278 -7.95 -19.88 -4.09
CA VAL A 278 -8.20 -20.80 -5.20
C VAL A 278 -9.12 -21.93 -4.74
N VAL A 279 -10.18 -22.15 -5.52
CA VAL A 279 -11.11 -23.26 -5.34
C VAL A 279 -10.46 -24.52 -5.89
N VAL A 280 -10.30 -25.52 -5.05
CA VAL A 280 -9.61 -26.79 -5.36
C VAL A 280 -10.58 -27.97 -5.43
N GLY A 281 -11.85 -27.75 -5.11
CA GLY A 281 -12.88 -28.76 -5.19
C GLY A 281 -14.23 -28.24 -4.69
N ALA A 282 -15.19 -29.14 -4.54
CA ALA A 282 -16.48 -28.83 -3.95
C ALA A 282 -17.03 -30.02 -3.18
N VAL A 283 -17.86 -29.72 -2.17
CA VAL A 283 -18.66 -30.67 -1.40
C VAL A 283 -20.14 -30.38 -1.63
N LYS A 284 -20.99 -31.37 -1.44
CA LYS A 284 -22.42 -31.36 -1.79
C LYS A 284 -23.30 -31.65 -0.59
N ARG A 285 -24.56 -31.26 -0.70
CA ARG A 285 -25.59 -31.52 0.31
C ARG A 285 -25.62 -32.98 0.77
N GLY A 286 -25.68 -33.18 2.08
CA GLY A 286 -25.75 -34.49 2.74
C GLY A 286 -24.39 -35.13 3.01
N GLU A 287 -23.30 -34.62 2.43
CA GLU A 287 -21.96 -35.11 2.73
C GLU A 287 -21.52 -34.68 4.14
N VAL A 288 -20.74 -35.53 4.81
CA VAL A 288 -20.27 -35.30 6.18
C VAL A 288 -18.75 -35.37 6.22
N TYR A 289 -18.11 -34.35 6.78
CA TYR A 289 -16.65 -34.23 6.85
C TYR A 289 -16.17 -34.01 8.28
N THR A 290 -14.96 -34.47 8.59
CA THR A 290 -14.28 -34.12 9.85
C THR A 290 -13.55 -32.80 9.69
N ILE A 291 -13.89 -31.82 10.54
CA ILE A 291 -13.19 -30.54 10.67
C ILE A 291 -12.17 -30.65 11.79
N ILE A 292 -10.92 -30.28 11.51
CA ILE A 292 -9.81 -30.36 12.48
C ILE A 292 -9.36 -29.00 13.02
N GLU A 293 -9.75 -27.92 12.36
CA GLU A 293 -9.31 -26.56 12.63
C GLU A 293 -10.32 -25.59 12.01
N GLU A 294 -10.58 -24.46 12.67
CA GLU A 294 -11.39 -23.38 12.12
C GLU A 294 -10.64 -22.06 12.15
N GLU A 295 -10.59 -21.40 11.00
CA GLU A 295 -9.88 -20.13 10.84
C GLU A 295 -10.65 -19.27 9.82
N ASN A 296 -10.85 -17.98 10.12
CA ASN A 296 -11.54 -17.01 9.25
C ASN A 296 -12.94 -17.47 8.77
N GLY A 297 -13.66 -18.24 9.59
CA GLY A 297 -14.98 -18.78 9.22
C GLY A 297 -14.95 -19.92 8.21
N LEU A 298 -13.78 -20.54 7.99
CA LEU A 298 -13.64 -21.79 7.25
C LEU A 298 -13.08 -22.92 8.14
N GLY A 299 -13.56 -24.14 7.90
CA GLY A 299 -13.14 -25.35 8.59
C GLY A 299 -12.23 -26.18 7.69
N LYS A 300 -11.08 -26.59 8.24
CA LYS A 300 -10.10 -27.44 7.57
C LYS A 300 -10.56 -28.88 7.54
N LEU A 301 -10.64 -29.45 6.35
CA LEU A 301 -11.00 -30.86 6.15
C LEU A 301 -9.84 -31.76 6.61
N LYS A 302 -10.13 -32.77 7.43
CA LYS A 302 -9.15 -33.79 7.87
C LYS A 302 -8.46 -34.50 6.70
N SER A 303 -9.10 -34.56 5.53
CA SER A 303 -8.55 -35.14 4.30
C SER A 303 -7.35 -34.37 3.75
N GLY A 304 -7.12 -33.14 4.20
CA GLY A 304 -6.11 -32.24 3.62
C GLY A 304 -6.55 -31.60 2.30
N ALA A 305 -7.79 -31.83 1.85
CA ALA A 305 -8.29 -31.28 0.59
C ALA A 305 -8.44 -29.75 0.60
N GLY A 306 -8.52 -29.13 1.78
CA GLY A 306 -8.61 -27.67 1.94
C GLY A 306 -9.63 -27.27 3.00
N TYR A 307 -10.15 -26.06 2.84
CA TYR A 307 -11.04 -25.38 3.78
C TYR A 307 -12.44 -25.20 3.19
N ILE A 308 -13.47 -25.43 4.00
CA ILE A 308 -14.88 -25.23 3.63
C ILE A 308 -15.52 -24.18 4.54
N SER A 309 -16.42 -23.34 4.03
CA SER A 309 -17.14 -22.35 4.86
C SER A 309 -17.90 -23.01 6.00
N MET A 310 -17.78 -22.44 7.21
CA MET A 310 -18.51 -22.86 8.41
C MET A 310 -19.80 -22.05 8.63
N ASN A 311 -20.34 -21.43 7.56
CA ASN A 311 -21.61 -20.71 7.65
C ASN A 311 -22.73 -21.67 8.04
N GLU A 312 -23.49 -21.34 9.09
CA GLU A 312 -24.55 -22.18 9.65
C GLU A 312 -25.71 -22.43 8.67
N ASN A 313 -25.85 -21.61 7.62
CA ASN A 313 -26.82 -21.84 6.54
C ASN A 313 -26.36 -22.94 5.56
N CYS A 314 -25.08 -23.29 5.58
CA CYS A 314 -24.45 -24.23 4.65
C CYS A 314 -23.88 -25.47 5.34
N VAL A 315 -23.53 -25.37 6.63
CA VAL A 315 -22.91 -26.43 7.41
C VAL A 315 -23.60 -26.58 8.75
N ARG A 316 -23.92 -27.82 9.12
CA ARG A 316 -24.43 -28.19 10.44
C ARG A 316 -23.38 -29.00 11.19
N ARG A 317 -22.99 -28.55 12.38
CA ARG A 317 -22.13 -29.33 13.28
C ARG A 317 -22.92 -30.52 13.83
N LYS A 318 -22.34 -31.70 13.74
CA LYS A 318 -22.79 -32.91 14.44
C LYS A 318 -21.96 -33.07 15.70
N LEU A 319 -22.62 -33.06 16.85
CA LEU A 319 -22.03 -33.54 18.09
C LEU A 319 -21.87 -35.06 17.94
N GLY A 320 -20.64 -35.54 18.17
CA GLY A 320 -20.32 -36.96 18.22
C GLY A 320 -20.84 -37.61 19.49
#